data_AF-A0A180FGI7-F1
#
_entry.id   AF-A0A180FGI7-F1
#
_cell.length_a   1.000
_cell.length_b   1.000
_cell.length_c   1.000
_cell.angle_alpha   90.00
_cell.angle_beta   90.00
_cell.angle_gamma   90.00
#
_symmetry.space_group_name_H-M   'P 1'
#
loop_
_entity.id
_entity.type
_entity.pdbx_description
1 polymer ?
#
loop_
_entity_poly.entity_id
_entity_poly.type
_entity_poly.pdbx_seq_one_letter_code
_entity_poly.pdbx_strand_id
1 'polypeptide(L)'
;MFRSRNYRINWSELLYYGLFINIYLCAVKYNFIRMVEFIGTNAGLVWSALSEGGKQSVKEVRKATKIKEKDLYAAFGWLAKEGKLFFEEADDELFVRLV
;
A
#
# COMPACT_ATOMS: atom_id res chain seq x y z
N MET A 1 48.51 4.02 -25.37
CA MET A 1 48.98 3.08 -24.32
C MET A 1 47.88 2.95 -23.27
N PHE A 2 46.93 2.03 -23.48
CA PHE A 2 45.83 1.79 -22.53
C PHE A 2 46.35 0.89 -21.41
N ARG A 3 46.63 1.49 -20.24
CA ARG A 3 47.00 0.76 -19.04
C ARG A 3 45.74 0.10 -18.48
N SER A 4 45.53 -1.17 -18.83
CA SER A 4 44.59 -2.05 -18.13
C SER A 4 45.03 -2.12 -16.66
N ARG A 5 44.25 -1.50 -15.76
CA ARG A 5 44.41 -1.71 -14.33
C ARG A 5 43.79 -3.07 -14.05
N ASN A 6 44.63 -4.04 -13.67
CA ASN A 6 44.17 -5.32 -13.13
C ASN A 6 43.28 -5.06 -11.91
N TYR A 7 41.97 -5.07 -12.11
CA TYR A 7 41.00 -5.14 -11.02
C TYR A 7 41.08 -6.57 -10.47
N ARG A 8 41.91 -6.77 -9.45
CA ARG A 8 41.91 -8.00 -8.65
C ARG A 8 40.62 -7.99 -7.84
N ILE A 9 39.55 -8.52 -8.41
CA ILE A 9 38.25 -8.63 -7.76
C ILE A 9 38.44 -9.50 -6.51
N ASN A 10 38.24 -8.89 -5.34
CA ASN A 10 38.33 -9.58 -4.07
C ASN A 10 36.97 -10.23 -3.78
N TRP A 11 36.91 -11.56 -3.86
CA TRP A 11 35.66 -12.31 -3.70
C TRP A 11 35.02 -12.10 -2.32
N SER A 12 35.80 -11.78 -1.29
CA SER A 12 35.28 -11.45 0.05
C SER A 12 34.53 -10.12 0.10
N GLU A 13 34.95 -9.10 -0.67
CA GLU A 13 34.23 -7.82 -0.77
C GLU A 13 32.90 -8.00 -1.51
N LEU A 14 32.88 -8.77 -2.60
CA LEU A 14 31.64 -9.07 -3.32
C LEU A 14 30.63 -9.84 -2.45
N LEU A 15 31.10 -10.78 -1.64
CA LEU A 15 30.26 -11.49 -0.67
C LEU A 15 29.73 -10.54 0.43
N TYR A 16 30.55 -9.58 0.89
CA TYR A 16 30.14 -8.58 1.87
C TYR A 16 29.06 -7.63 1.31
N TYR A 17 29.28 -7.06 0.12
CA TYR A 17 28.27 -6.22 -0.54
C TYR A 17 27.00 -7.01 -0.87
N GLY A 18 27.11 -8.29 -1.27
CA GLY A 18 25.97 -9.17 -1.52
C GLY A 18 25.14 -9.48 -0.26
N LEU A 19 25.80 -9.75 0.88
CA LEU A 19 25.14 -9.95 2.18
C LEU A 19 24.45 -8.67 2.67
N PHE A 20 25.10 -7.52 2.52
CA PHE A 20 24.51 -6.22 2.85
C PHE A 20 23.27 -5.96 1.99
N ILE A 21 23.38 -6.12 0.67
CA ILE A 21 22.23 -5.94 -0.24
C ILE A 21 21.05 -6.85 0.13
N ASN A 22 21.30 -8.10 0.52
CA ASN A 22 20.25 -9.04 0.89
C ASN A 22 19.53 -8.63 2.18
N ILE A 23 20.27 -8.19 3.20
CA ILE A 23 19.71 -7.69 4.47
C ILE A 23 18.88 -6.41 4.25
N TYR A 24 19.38 -5.47 3.43
CA TYR A 24 18.64 -4.25 3.10
C TYR A 24 17.39 -4.54 2.26
N LEU A 25 17.48 -5.41 1.26
CA LEU A 25 16.31 -5.86 0.48
C LEU A 25 15.29 -6.57 1.38
N CYS A 26 15.73 -7.40 2.32
CA CYS A 26 14.88 -8.06 3.29
C CYS A 26 14.14 -7.04 4.18
N ALA A 27 14.86 -6.04 4.71
CA ALA A 27 14.28 -4.98 5.52
C ALA A 27 13.26 -4.12 4.74
N VAL A 28 13.58 -3.72 3.50
CA VAL A 28 12.67 -2.94 2.65
C VAL A 28 11.44 -3.76 2.26
N LYS A 29 11.63 -5.05 1.91
CA LYS A 29 10.54 -5.97 1.58
C LYS A 29 9.63 -6.22 2.78
N TYR A 30 10.18 -6.35 3.99
CA TYR A 30 9.41 -6.51 5.22
C TYR A 30 8.52 -5.28 5.51
N ASN A 31 9.09 -4.07 5.38
CA ASN A 31 8.33 -2.83 5.55
C ASN A 31 7.18 -2.71 4.53
N PHE A 32 7.42 -3.11 3.28
CA PHE A 32 6.38 -3.12 2.26
C PHE A 32 5.26 -4.11 2.57
N ILE A 33 5.59 -5.35 2.95
CA ILE A 33 4.60 -6.38 3.32
C ILE A 33 3.72 -5.89 4.49
N ARG A 34 4.35 -5.31 5.52
CA ARG A 34 3.64 -4.77 6.70
C ARG A 34 2.67 -3.64 6.34
N MET A 35 3.06 -2.75 5.43
CA MET A 35 2.17 -1.67 4.96
C MET A 35 0.97 -2.21 4.19
N VAL A 36 1.18 -3.22 3.34
CA VAL A 36 0.09 -3.84 2.56
C VAL A 36 -0.93 -4.53 3.46
N GLU A 37 -0.47 -5.27 4.48
CA GLU A 37 -1.38 -5.91 5.45
C GLU A 37 -2.20 -4.89 6.24
N PHE A 38 -1.58 -3.78 6.63
CA PHE A 38 -2.26 -2.70 7.36
C PHE A 38 -3.36 -2.05 6.50
N ILE A 39 -3.05 -1.72 5.24
CA ILE A 39 -4.02 -1.17 4.30
C ILE A 39 -5.15 -2.18 4.02
N GLY A 40 -4.82 -3.46 3.84
CA GLY A 40 -5.81 -4.52 3.62
C GLY A 40 -6.77 -4.69 4.81
N THR A 41 -6.25 -4.63 6.04
CA THR A 41 -7.06 -4.72 7.26
C THR A 41 -8.00 -3.51 7.38
N ASN A 42 -7.48 -2.31 7.11
CA ASN A 42 -8.27 -1.08 7.12
C ASN A 42 -9.33 -1.07 6.01
N ALA A 43 -9.00 -1.60 4.83
CA ALA A 43 -9.95 -1.77 3.73
C ALA A 43 -11.09 -2.73 4.09
N GLY A 44 -10.80 -3.81 4.82
CA GLY A 44 -11.82 -4.71 5.36
C GLY A 44 -12.78 -3.99 6.32
N LEU A 45 -12.26 -3.16 7.23
CA LEU A 45 -13.08 -2.36 8.14
C LEU A 45 -13.97 -1.35 7.40
N VAL A 46 -13.41 -0.66 6.40
CA VAL A 46 -14.16 0.26 5.53
C VAL A 46 -15.25 -0.50 4.76
N TRP A 47 -14.95 -1.69 4.26
CA TRP A 47 -15.89 -2.55 3.56
C TRP A 47 -17.05 -3.00 4.46
N SER A 48 -16.78 -3.43 5.69
CA SER A 48 -17.82 -3.79 6.65
C SER A 48 -18.73 -2.61 7.00
N ALA A 49 -18.14 -1.42 7.22
CA ALA A 49 -18.92 -0.20 7.48
C ALA A 49 -19.81 0.20 6.28
N LEU A 50 -19.30 0.06 5.05
CA LEU A 50 -20.07 0.27 3.82
C LEU A 50 -21.15 -0.81 3.63
N SER A 51 -20.89 -2.05 4.01
CA SER A 51 -21.84 -3.15 3.89
C SER A 51 -23.02 -3.01 4.84
N GLU A 52 -22.80 -2.46 6.04
CA GLU A 52 -23.87 -2.19 7.01
C GLU A 52 -24.61 -0.89 6.70
N GLY A 53 -23.90 0.11 6.17
CA GLY A 53 -24.41 1.45 5.92
C GLY A 53 -24.97 1.73 4.53
N GLY A 54 -24.79 0.82 3.56
CA GLY A 54 -25.22 1.02 2.17
C GLY A 54 -24.41 2.11 1.47
N LYS A 55 -25.08 3.06 0.80
CA LYS A 55 -24.43 4.24 0.21
C LYS A 55 -23.93 5.14 1.34
N GLN A 56 -22.62 5.22 1.53
CA GLN A 56 -22.03 6.18 2.45
C GLN A 56 -21.12 7.16 1.72
N SER A 57 -21.16 8.41 2.16
CA SER A 57 -20.24 9.44 1.68
C SER A 57 -18.84 9.24 2.29
N VAL A 58 -17.80 9.72 1.62
CA VAL A 58 -16.41 9.73 2.16
C VAL A 58 -16.34 10.37 3.55
N LYS A 59 -17.21 11.34 3.83
CA LYS A 59 -17.32 12.03 5.14
C LYS A 59 -17.89 11.12 6.24
N GLU A 60 -18.85 10.26 5.91
CA GLU A 60 -19.46 9.30 6.84
C GLU A 60 -18.52 8.12 7.10
N VAL A 61 -17.89 7.58 6.06
CA VAL A 61 -16.91 6.49 6.22
C VAL A 61 -15.74 6.95 7.10
N ARG A 62 -15.29 8.20 6.95
CA ARG A 62 -14.28 8.81 7.84
C ARG A 62 -14.73 8.85 9.31
N LYS A 63 -16.00 9.15 9.57
CA LYS A 63 -16.57 9.18 10.93
C LYS A 63 -16.75 7.78 11.51
N ALA A 64 -17.25 6.84 10.71
CA ALA A 64 -17.54 5.46 11.11
C ALA A 64 -16.26 4.69 11.44
N THR A 65 -15.22 4.86 10.62
CA THR A 65 -14.00 4.06 10.75
C THR A 65 -12.94 4.70 11.67
N LYS A 66 -13.04 6.01 11.97
CA LYS A 66 -12.03 6.78 12.73
C LYS A 66 -10.60 6.66 12.19
N ILE A 67 -10.46 6.34 10.91
CA ILE A 67 -9.17 6.15 10.24
C ILE A 67 -8.69 7.51 9.71
N LYS A 68 -7.36 7.71 9.67
CA LYS A 68 -6.75 8.90 9.05
C LYS A 68 -7.08 8.96 7.56
N GLU A 69 -7.22 10.17 7.05
CA GLU A 69 -7.64 10.46 5.66
C GLU A 69 -6.73 9.78 4.62
N LYS A 70 -5.41 9.75 4.86
CA LYS A 70 -4.43 9.11 3.98
C LYS A 70 -4.66 7.59 3.85
N ASP A 71 -4.92 6.93 4.97
CA ASP A 71 -5.13 5.48 5.02
C ASP A 71 -6.50 5.10 4.45
N LEU A 72 -7.49 6.00 4.57
CA LEU A 72 -8.81 5.84 3.97
C LEU A 72 -8.74 5.83 2.43
N TYR A 73 -8.04 6.79 1.82
CA TYR A 73 -7.86 6.80 0.36
C TYR A 73 -7.05 5.59 -0.13
N ALA A 74 -6.06 5.12 0.65
CA ALA A 74 -5.35 3.89 0.35
C ALA A 74 -6.26 2.65 0.40
N ALA A 75 -7.16 2.59 1.39
CA ALA A 75 -8.18 1.54 1.50
C ALA A 75 -9.17 1.57 0.32
N PHE A 76 -9.63 2.76 -0.10
CA PHE A 76 -10.46 2.90 -1.30
C PHE A 76 -9.74 2.43 -2.57
N GLY A 77 -8.45 2.78 -2.74
CA GLY A 77 -7.65 2.28 -3.85
C GLY A 77 -7.49 0.76 -3.85
N TRP A 78 -7.37 0.14 -2.68
CA TRP A 78 -7.33 -1.31 -2.53
C TRP A 78 -8.65 -1.99 -2.92
N LEU A 79 -9.78 -1.45 -2.46
CA LEU A 79 -11.10 -1.96 -2.81
C LEU A 79 -11.46 -1.72 -4.28
N ALA A 80 -11.01 -0.59 -4.85
CA ALA A 80 -11.15 -0.28 -6.27
C ALA A 80 -10.36 -1.25 -7.15
N LYS A 81 -9.17 -1.69 -6.70
CA LYS A 81 -8.41 -2.76 -7.37
C LYS A 81 -9.19 -4.08 -7.44
N GLU A 82 -9.98 -4.38 -6.42
CA GLU A 82 -10.87 -5.57 -6.42
C GLU A 82 -12.14 -5.39 -7.26
N GLY A 83 -12.41 -4.18 -7.76
CA GLY A 83 -13.60 -3.89 -8.58
C GLY A 83 -14.92 -3.90 -7.81
N LYS A 84 -14.87 -3.82 -6.48
CA LYS A 84 -16.04 -3.94 -5.59
C LYS A 84 -16.73 -2.61 -5.28
N LEU A 85 -16.17 -1.49 -5.73
CA LEU A 85 -16.68 -0.15 -5.46
C LEU A 85 -17.25 0.50 -6.72
N PHE A 86 -18.44 1.07 -6.59
CA PHE A 86 -18.95 2.10 -7.48
C PHE A 86 -18.83 3.45 -6.81
N PHE A 87 -18.15 4.37 -7.50
CA PHE A 87 -18.12 5.78 -7.15
C PHE A 87 -19.23 6.49 -7.92
N GLU A 88 -20.11 7.17 -7.21
CA GLU A 88 -21.07 8.10 -7.80
C GLU A 88 -20.74 9.50 -7.30
N GLU A 89 -20.49 10.42 -8.22
CA GLU A 89 -20.31 11.84 -7.93
C GLU A 89 -21.68 12.52 -8.07
N ALA A 90 -22.19 13.08 -6.97
CA ALA A 90 -23.40 13.89 -6.97
C ALA A 90 -23.15 15.13 -6.10
N ASP A 91 -23.36 16.32 -6.66
CA ASP A 91 -23.21 17.62 -5.99
C ASP A 91 -21.90 17.81 -5.20
N ASP A 92 -20.74 17.62 -5.87
CA ASP A 92 -19.40 17.75 -5.27
C ASP A 92 -19.10 16.79 -4.10
N GLU A 93 -19.97 15.80 -3.86
CA GLU A 93 -19.75 14.74 -2.87
C GLU A 93 -19.55 13.37 -3.53
N LEU A 94 -18.46 12.72 -3.15
CA LEU A 94 -18.12 11.36 -3.58
C LEU A 94 -18.90 10.36 -2.72
N PHE A 95 -19.86 9.68 -3.34
CA PHE A 95 -20.59 8.57 -2.74
C PHE A 95 -19.95 7.24 -3.14
N VAL A 96 -19.76 6.38 -2.14
CA VAL A 96 -19.21 5.04 -2.34
C VAL A 96 -20.33 4.04 -2.07
N ARG A 97 -20.60 3.18 -3.05
CA ARG A 97 -21.48 2.03 -2.89
C ARG A 97 -20.75 0.74 -3.21
N LEU A 98 -21.15 -0.33 -2.55
CA LEU A 98 -20.77 -1.69 -2.94
C LEU A 98 -21.60 -2.11 -4.15
N VAL A 99 -20.98 -2.86 -5.06
CA VAL A 99 -21.65 -3.55 -6.18
C VAL A 99 -22.36 -4.80 -5.69
#